data_AF-A0AAV6C129-F1
#
_entry.id   AF-A0AAV6C129-F1
#
_cell.length_a   1.000
_cell.length_b   1.000
_cell.length_c   1.000
_cell.angle_alpha   90.00
_cell.angle_beta   90.00
_cell.angle_gamma   90.00
#
_symmetry.space_group_name_H-M   'P 1'
#
loop_
_entity.id
_entity.type
_entity.pdbx_description
1 polymer ?
#
loop_
_entity_poly.entity_id
_entity_poly.type
_entity_poly.pdbx_seq_one_letter_code
_entity_poly.pdbx_strand_id
1 'polypeptide(L)'
;MSVSRQSAAQIPPLACLGVWAVLCFLATLYAVHLGYSGRAFVATLVTFTLLLAITLFCAARGVSETLLSRFGAAAGYLLGTAAYVSYLLYAIGTSVFTFARAGEAALFVFVPLLLAASAKTAAPGTWQDFLIVAGIWVVVKFHGARLLWPYPQGRAGYILTVLFALAVSLSVFLFARRLGGIGYTVGWGRGWTFYIFASFLVFCAVAIPLGETIHFVRFDPYAQDWRTLPGTALGILVFTAWPEEFLFRGILQNLLQRTTKSELAGWLLASVVFGFAHITNMGFPNWRYVLLAAIAGVFYGWTWRKSGSIFASALVHALVDTAWHFLFRTL
;
A
#
# COMPACT_ATOMS: atom_id res chain seq x y z
N MET A 1 20.73 -18.71 -2.42
CA MET A 1 20.00 -19.84 -1.79
C MET A 1 18.71 -19.44 -1.03
N SER A 2 18.26 -18.18 -1.03
CA SER A 2 17.06 -17.75 -0.26
C SER A 2 15.76 -17.60 -1.05
N VAL A 3 15.80 -17.59 -2.39
CA VAL A 3 14.60 -17.35 -3.24
C VAL A 3 13.67 -18.57 -3.31
N SER A 4 14.20 -19.80 -3.18
CA SER A 4 13.40 -21.02 -3.38
C SER A 4 12.50 -21.41 -2.19
N ARG A 5 12.71 -20.87 -0.99
CA ARG A 5 11.92 -21.24 0.20
C ARG A 5 10.75 -20.30 0.50
N GLN A 6 10.78 -19.06 0.01
CA GLN A 6 9.63 -18.14 0.13
C GLN A 6 8.51 -18.47 -0.86
N SER A 7 8.80 -19.15 -1.97
CA SER A 7 7.79 -19.46 -3.00
C SER A 7 6.74 -20.47 -2.53
N ALA A 8 7.09 -21.47 -1.70
CA ALA A 8 6.12 -22.48 -1.25
C ALA A 8 5.01 -21.91 -0.36
N ALA A 9 5.27 -20.80 0.33
CA ALA A 9 4.35 -20.14 1.26
C ALA A 9 3.40 -19.12 0.60
N GLN A 10 3.62 -18.80 -0.68
CA GLN A 10 2.83 -17.80 -1.41
C GLN A 10 1.60 -18.43 -2.08
N ILE A 11 0.51 -17.67 -2.16
CA ILE A 11 -0.69 -18.12 -2.82
C ILE A 11 -0.44 -18.34 -4.33
N PRO A 12 -0.91 -19.46 -4.92
CA PRO A 12 -0.78 -19.68 -6.35
C PRO A 12 -1.69 -18.72 -7.15
N PRO A 13 -1.42 -18.51 -8.45
CA PRO A 13 -2.22 -17.61 -9.29
C PRO A 13 -3.72 -17.92 -9.31
N LEU A 14 -4.11 -19.21 -9.28
CA LEU A 14 -5.52 -19.61 -9.24
C LEU A 14 -6.22 -19.21 -7.92
N ALA A 15 -5.53 -19.39 -6.78
CA ALA A 15 -6.07 -18.93 -5.51
C ALA A 15 -6.14 -17.40 -5.46
N CYS A 16 -5.14 -16.71 -6.03
CA CYS A 16 -5.14 -15.26 -6.17
C CYS A 16 -6.32 -14.77 -7.03
N LEU A 17 -6.64 -15.45 -8.13
CA LEU A 17 -7.83 -15.18 -8.94
C LEU A 17 -9.13 -15.32 -8.12
N GLY A 18 -9.23 -16.35 -7.29
CA GLY A 18 -10.36 -16.53 -6.38
C GLY A 18 -10.50 -15.38 -5.38
N VAL A 19 -9.39 -14.98 -4.73
CA VAL A 19 -9.35 -13.83 -3.81
C VAL A 19 -9.76 -12.54 -4.53
N TRP A 20 -9.21 -12.30 -5.72
CA TRP A 20 -9.57 -11.15 -6.55
C TRP A 20 -11.07 -11.14 -6.89
N ALA A 21 -11.63 -12.27 -7.31
CA ALA A 21 -13.05 -12.39 -7.64
C ALA A 21 -13.95 -12.12 -6.43
N VAL A 22 -13.61 -12.68 -5.26
CA VAL A 22 -14.35 -12.45 -4.01
C VAL A 22 -14.29 -10.98 -3.60
N LEU A 23 -13.11 -10.35 -3.63
CA LEU A 23 -12.98 -8.93 -3.28
C LEU A 23 -13.75 -8.03 -4.24
N CYS A 24 -13.71 -8.30 -5.55
CA CYS A 24 -14.50 -7.57 -6.54
C CYS A 24 -16.01 -7.75 -6.30
N PHE A 25 -16.45 -8.97 -5.99
CA PHE A 25 -17.85 -9.28 -5.71
C PHE A 25 -18.34 -8.55 -4.45
N LEU A 26 -17.59 -8.64 -3.34
CA LEU A 26 -17.93 -7.95 -2.09
C LEU A 26 -17.94 -6.43 -2.25
N ALA A 27 -16.95 -5.86 -2.96
CA ALA A 27 -16.92 -4.43 -3.26
C ALA A 27 -18.13 -4.00 -4.10
N THR A 28 -18.55 -4.83 -5.07
CA THR A 28 -19.74 -4.58 -5.89
C THR A 28 -21.00 -4.60 -5.05
N LEU A 29 -21.20 -5.63 -4.23
CA LEU A 29 -22.37 -5.74 -3.35
C LEU A 29 -22.44 -4.56 -2.38
N TYR A 30 -21.31 -4.19 -1.78
CA TYR A 30 -21.25 -3.05 -0.87
C TYR A 30 -21.56 -1.73 -1.57
N ALA A 31 -21.01 -1.50 -2.77
CA ALA A 31 -21.29 -0.29 -3.53
C ALA A 31 -22.77 -0.21 -3.99
N VAL A 32 -23.37 -1.32 -4.42
CA VAL A 32 -24.80 -1.36 -4.76
C VAL A 32 -25.65 -1.11 -3.52
N HIS A 33 -25.28 -1.66 -2.37
CA HIS A 33 -25.95 -1.38 -1.10
C HIS A 33 -25.89 0.11 -0.70
N LEU A 34 -24.78 0.79 -1.03
CA LEU A 34 -24.64 2.24 -0.87
C LEU A 34 -25.39 3.07 -1.96
N GLY A 35 -26.06 2.41 -2.90
CA GLY A 35 -26.87 3.06 -3.94
C GLY A 35 -26.11 3.42 -5.23
N TYR A 36 -24.86 2.99 -5.40
CA TYR A 36 -24.13 3.24 -6.64
C TYR A 36 -24.69 2.41 -7.80
N SER A 37 -24.94 3.06 -8.95
CA SER A 37 -25.50 2.42 -10.15
C SER A 37 -25.14 3.19 -11.43
N GLY A 38 -25.52 2.64 -12.59
CA GLY A 38 -25.37 3.27 -13.90
C GLY A 38 -23.96 3.22 -14.50
N ARG A 39 -23.79 3.89 -15.66
CA ARG A 39 -22.56 3.83 -16.48
C ARG A 39 -21.30 4.25 -15.70
N ALA A 40 -21.38 5.35 -14.96
CA ALA A 40 -20.25 5.88 -14.20
C ALA A 40 -19.79 4.88 -13.12
N PHE A 41 -20.73 4.22 -12.44
CA PHE A 41 -20.42 3.17 -11.48
C PHE A 41 -19.74 1.97 -12.16
N VAL A 42 -20.27 1.49 -13.28
CA VAL A 42 -19.66 0.36 -14.03
C VAL A 42 -18.24 0.68 -14.46
N ALA A 43 -17.99 1.87 -15.01
CA ALA A 43 -16.65 2.31 -15.42
C ALA A 43 -15.68 2.38 -14.22
N THR A 44 -16.16 2.87 -13.09
CA THR A 44 -15.40 2.91 -11.83
C THR A 44 -15.08 1.50 -11.34
N LEU A 45 -16.06 0.60 -11.36
CA LEU A 45 -15.92 -0.77 -10.90
C LEU A 45 -14.92 -1.54 -11.78
N VAL A 46 -15.01 -1.41 -13.11
CA VAL A 46 -14.03 -1.99 -14.05
C VAL A 46 -12.62 -1.48 -13.76
N THR A 47 -12.48 -0.19 -13.50
CA THR A 47 -11.16 0.39 -13.19
C THR A 47 -10.62 -0.12 -11.86
N PHE A 48 -11.48 -0.21 -10.84
CA PHE A 48 -11.15 -0.83 -9.55
C PHE A 48 -10.70 -2.28 -9.73
N THR A 49 -11.44 -3.10 -10.49
CA THR A 49 -11.11 -4.52 -10.65
C THR A 49 -9.78 -4.71 -11.38
N LEU A 50 -9.48 -3.88 -12.39
CA LEU A 50 -8.21 -3.91 -13.13
C LEU A 50 -7.02 -3.50 -12.25
N LEU A 51 -7.14 -2.41 -11.49
CA LEU A 51 -6.06 -1.96 -10.60
C LEU A 51 -5.85 -2.93 -9.42
N LEU A 52 -6.92 -3.52 -8.89
CA LEU A 52 -6.84 -4.56 -7.87
C LEU A 52 -6.19 -5.83 -8.43
N ALA A 53 -6.48 -6.21 -9.68
CA ALA A 53 -5.84 -7.34 -10.34
C ALA A 53 -4.32 -7.13 -10.41
N ILE A 54 -3.87 -5.96 -10.88
CA ILE A 54 -2.43 -5.61 -10.90
C ILE A 54 -1.81 -5.81 -9.52
N THR A 55 -2.45 -5.27 -8.48
CA THR A 55 -2.00 -5.33 -7.08
C THR A 55 -1.84 -6.77 -6.58
N LEU A 56 -2.86 -7.62 -6.81
CA LEU A 56 -2.89 -8.99 -6.28
C LEU A 56 -2.05 -9.97 -7.10
N PHE A 57 -2.13 -9.91 -8.43
CA PHE A 57 -1.39 -10.85 -9.28
C PHE A 57 0.12 -10.62 -9.22
N CYS A 58 0.60 -9.38 -9.07
CA CYS A 58 2.03 -9.14 -8.84
C CYS A 58 2.54 -9.75 -7.52
N ALA A 59 1.65 -9.99 -6.55
CA ALA A 59 1.98 -10.64 -5.28
C ALA A 59 1.78 -12.17 -5.30
N ALA A 60 1.22 -12.71 -6.38
CA ALA A 60 0.99 -14.14 -6.54
C ALA A 60 2.27 -14.87 -6.97
N ARG A 61 2.39 -16.11 -6.51
CA ARG A 61 3.58 -16.94 -6.70
C ARG A 61 3.98 -17.05 -8.17
N GLY A 62 5.20 -16.63 -8.49
CA GLY A 62 5.82 -16.82 -9.80
C GLY A 62 5.35 -15.86 -10.89
N VAL A 63 4.35 -15.01 -10.64
CA VAL A 63 3.80 -14.11 -11.66
C VAL A 63 4.83 -13.03 -12.01
N SER A 64 5.35 -12.33 -10.99
CA SER A 64 6.32 -11.26 -11.19
C SER A 64 7.63 -11.79 -11.78
N GLU A 65 8.08 -12.97 -11.36
CA GLU A 65 9.25 -13.65 -11.94
C GLU A 65 9.03 -14.03 -13.41
N THR A 66 7.82 -14.49 -13.76
CA THR A 66 7.46 -14.82 -15.15
C THR A 66 7.40 -13.58 -16.03
N LEU A 67 6.82 -12.48 -15.52
CA LEU A 67 6.79 -11.21 -16.24
C LEU A 67 8.20 -10.65 -16.44
N LEU A 68 9.05 -10.72 -15.42
CA LEU A 68 10.46 -10.31 -15.51
C LEU A 68 11.27 -11.19 -16.46
N SER A 69 11.05 -12.51 -16.48
CA SER A 69 11.79 -13.41 -17.38
C SER A 69 11.39 -13.22 -18.85
N ARG A 70 10.12 -12.91 -19.13
CA ARG A 70 9.62 -12.69 -20.49
C ARG A 70 9.88 -11.30 -21.04
N PHE A 71 9.68 -10.27 -20.22
CA PHE A 71 9.68 -8.87 -20.66
C PHE A 71 10.80 -8.03 -20.04
N GLY A 72 11.51 -8.54 -19.04
CA GLY A 72 12.53 -7.78 -18.35
C GLY A 72 11.98 -6.47 -17.78
N ALA A 73 12.64 -5.35 -18.09
CA ALA A 73 12.20 -4.04 -17.61
C ALA A 73 10.98 -3.52 -18.40
N ALA A 74 10.69 -4.09 -19.58
CA ALA A 74 9.51 -3.74 -20.36
C ALA A 74 8.20 -4.04 -19.61
N ALA A 75 8.21 -5.04 -18.71
CA ALA A 75 7.09 -5.34 -17.81
C ALA A 75 6.62 -4.10 -17.03
N GLY A 76 7.55 -3.24 -16.59
CA GLY A 76 7.20 -2.02 -15.85
C GLY A 76 6.45 -1.01 -16.71
N TYR A 77 6.90 -0.79 -17.95
CA TYR A 77 6.21 0.12 -18.87
C TYR A 77 4.86 -0.43 -19.32
N LEU A 78 4.75 -1.74 -19.54
CA LEU A 78 3.48 -2.39 -19.86
C LEU A 78 2.48 -2.24 -18.71
N LEU A 79 2.92 -2.46 -17.47
CA LEU A 79 2.06 -2.35 -16.29
C LEU A 79 1.65 -0.89 -16.03
N GLY A 80 2.57 0.07 -16.18
CA GLY A 80 2.26 1.49 -16.07
C GLY A 80 1.28 1.94 -17.15
N THR A 81 1.47 1.48 -18.38
CA THR A 81 0.53 1.74 -19.49
C THR A 81 -0.84 1.14 -19.20
N ALA A 82 -0.90 -0.09 -18.69
CA ALA A 82 -2.16 -0.73 -18.30
C ALA A 82 -2.88 0.06 -17.19
N ALA A 83 -2.15 0.58 -16.19
CA ALA A 83 -2.72 1.45 -15.17
C ALA A 83 -3.26 2.75 -15.78
N TYR A 84 -2.52 3.40 -16.68
CA TYR A 84 -2.97 4.61 -17.37
C TYR A 84 -4.21 4.37 -18.25
N VAL A 85 -4.24 3.27 -19.01
CA VAL A 85 -5.41 2.88 -19.80
C VAL A 85 -6.61 2.62 -18.90
N SER A 86 -6.42 1.98 -17.74
CA SER A 86 -7.47 1.79 -16.74
C SER A 86 -8.04 3.14 -16.26
N TYR A 87 -7.18 4.13 -16.02
CA TYR A 87 -7.62 5.49 -15.71
C TYR A 87 -8.42 6.15 -16.85
N LEU A 88 -7.99 5.98 -18.10
CA LEU A 88 -8.73 6.54 -19.25
C LEU A 88 -10.12 5.91 -19.40
N LEU A 89 -10.24 4.59 -19.20
CA LEU A 89 -11.53 3.90 -19.18
C LEU A 89 -12.47 4.48 -18.12
N TYR A 90 -11.94 4.70 -16.90
CA TYR A 90 -12.65 5.42 -15.85
C TYR A 90 -13.09 6.81 -16.31
N ALA A 91 -12.17 7.64 -16.79
CA ALA A 91 -12.42 9.04 -17.07
C ALA A 91 -13.47 9.22 -18.19
N ILE A 92 -13.39 8.39 -19.23
CA ILE A 92 -14.34 8.38 -20.34
C ILE A 92 -15.70 7.84 -19.86
N GLY A 93 -15.71 6.70 -19.17
CA GLY A 93 -16.94 6.04 -18.74
C GLY A 93 -17.74 6.82 -17.68
N THR A 94 -17.04 7.62 -16.85
CA THR A 94 -17.66 8.56 -15.90
C THR A 94 -17.90 9.94 -16.49
N SER A 95 -17.51 10.18 -17.75
CA SER A 95 -17.66 11.47 -18.44
C SER A 95 -16.94 12.65 -17.77
N VAL A 96 -15.88 12.35 -17.02
CA VAL A 96 -15.00 13.36 -16.40
C VAL A 96 -13.71 13.57 -17.19
N PHE A 97 -13.55 12.93 -18.34
CA PHE A 97 -12.38 13.08 -19.19
C PHE A 97 -12.15 14.54 -19.58
N THR A 98 -10.91 15.00 -19.36
CA THR A 98 -10.37 16.24 -19.91
C THR A 98 -8.92 15.99 -20.29
N PHE A 99 -8.38 16.75 -21.25
CA PHE A 99 -6.95 16.66 -21.58
C PHE A 99 -6.06 16.97 -20.37
N ALA A 100 -6.47 17.89 -19.50
CA ALA A 100 -5.75 18.20 -18.27
C ALA A 100 -5.65 16.98 -17.34
N ARG A 101 -6.78 16.35 -17.00
CA ARG A 101 -6.81 15.15 -16.14
C ARG A 101 -6.07 13.95 -16.74
N ALA A 102 -6.22 13.73 -18.05
CA ALA A 102 -5.46 12.72 -18.76
C ALA A 102 -3.95 13.01 -18.69
N GLY A 103 -3.55 14.26 -18.89
CA GLY A 103 -2.17 14.73 -18.72
C GLY A 103 -1.63 14.53 -17.31
N GLU A 104 -2.40 14.87 -16.28
CA GLU A 104 -2.03 14.65 -14.87
C GLU A 104 -1.82 13.17 -14.55
N ALA A 105 -2.75 12.30 -14.98
CA ALA A 105 -2.60 10.86 -14.81
C ALA A 105 -1.41 10.31 -15.60
N ALA A 106 -1.16 10.81 -16.82
CA ALA A 106 0.00 10.43 -17.61
C ALA A 106 1.30 10.85 -16.92
N LEU A 107 1.39 12.08 -16.40
CA LEU A 107 2.55 12.56 -15.65
C LEU A 107 2.80 11.69 -14.41
N PHE A 108 1.75 11.36 -13.67
CA PHE A 108 1.85 10.52 -12.48
C PHE A 108 2.37 9.11 -12.78
N VAL A 109 2.05 8.55 -13.95
CA VAL A 109 2.51 7.21 -14.37
C VAL A 109 3.91 7.27 -14.99
N PHE A 110 4.10 8.14 -15.98
CA PHE A 110 5.25 8.08 -16.86
C PHE A 110 6.45 8.87 -16.36
N VAL A 111 6.28 9.93 -15.56
CA VAL A 111 7.44 10.63 -14.96
C VAL A 111 8.22 9.70 -14.03
N PRO A 112 7.60 8.94 -13.10
CA PRO A 112 8.32 7.95 -12.30
C PRO A 112 9.02 6.88 -13.12
N LEU A 113 8.40 6.40 -14.20
CA LEU A 113 9.01 5.42 -15.10
C LEU A 113 10.21 5.97 -15.86
N LEU A 114 10.15 7.22 -16.33
CA LEU A 114 11.26 7.90 -16.99
C LEU A 114 12.42 8.16 -16.02
N LEU A 115 12.12 8.61 -14.80
CA LEU A 115 13.13 8.76 -13.74
C LEU A 115 13.80 7.42 -13.44
N ALA A 116 13.03 6.34 -13.32
CA ALA A 116 13.56 5.00 -13.11
C ALA A 116 14.42 4.50 -14.29
N ALA A 117 14.03 4.84 -15.53
CA ALA A 117 14.80 4.54 -16.72
C ALA A 117 16.17 5.23 -16.70
N SER A 118 16.22 6.50 -16.27
CA SER A 118 17.45 7.27 -16.14
C SER A 118 18.44 6.68 -15.12
N ALA A 119 17.93 5.92 -14.15
CA ALA A 119 18.71 5.27 -13.10
C ALA A 119 18.87 3.75 -13.32
N LYS A 120 18.49 3.20 -14.48
CA LYS A 120 18.38 1.74 -14.71
C LYS A 120 19.62 0.94 -14.30
N THR A 121 20.81 1.45 -14.58
CA THR A 121 22.10 0.80 -14.27
C THR A 121 22.66 1.16 -12.89
N ALA A 122 22.12 2.20 -12.26
CA ALA A 122 22.58 2.64 -10.95
C ALA A 122 22.06 1.72 -9.84
N ALA A 123 22.88 1.52 -8.81
CA ALA A 123 22.48 0.80 -7.61
C ALA A 123 21.25 1.46 -6.96
N PRO A 124 20.30 0.69 -6.39
CA PRO A 124 19.14 1.28 -5.73
C PRO A 124 19.52 2.17 -4.55
N GLY A 125 18.79 3.26 -4.36
CA GLY A 125 19.08 4.30 -3.37
C GLY A 125 19.63 5.58 -3.99
N THR A 126 19.34 5.80 -5.28
CA THR A 126 19.66 7.05 -6.00
C THR A 126 18.70 8.17 -5.61
N TRP A 127 19.06 9.42 -5.92
CA TRP A 127 18.16 10.55 -5.71
C TRP A 127 16.85 10.41 -6.51
N GLN A 128 16.88 9.76 -7.69
CA GLN A 128 15.68 9.44 -8.47
C GLN A 128 14.74 8.53 -7.69
N ASP A 129 15.27 7.49 -7.05
CA ASP A 129 14.45 6.55 -6.27
C ASP A 129 13.71 7.29 -5.14
N PHE A 130 14.41 8.20 -4.43
CA PHE A 130 13.80 9.02 -3.36
C PHE A 130 12.80 10.05 -3.89
N LEU A 131 13.11 10.70 -5.02
CA LEU A 131 12.19 11.65 -5.66
C LEU A 131 10.90 10.96 -6.11
N ILE A 132 10.99 9.74 -6.64
CA ILE A 132 9.81 8.95 -7.00
C ILE A 132 8.98 8.61 -5.76
N VAL A 133 9.61 8.10 -4.69
CA VAL A 133 8.90 7.80 -3.42
C VAL A 133 8.20 9.04 -2.88
N ALA A 134 8.90 10.18 -2.83
CA ALA A 134 8.33 11.44 -2.35
C ALA A 134 7.18 11.91 -3.23
N GLY A 135 7.34 11.88 -4.56
CA GLY A 135 6.29 12.27 -5.50
C GLY A 135 5.02 11.42 -5.38
N ILE A 136 5.19 10.10 -5.28
CA ILE A 136 4.06 9.17 -5.06
C ILE A 136 3.36 9.47 -3.74
N TRP A 137 4.13 9.63 -2.65
CA TRP A 137 3.58 9.95 -1.34
C TRP A 137 2.82 11.28 -1.32
N VAL A 138 3.38 12.34 -1.91
CA VAL A 138 2.75 13.67 -1.98
C VAL A 138 1.43 13.61 -2.74
N VAL A 139 1.38 12.87 -3.84
CA VAL A 139 0.14 12.73 -4.61
C VAL A 139 -0.90 11.95 -3.81
N VAL A 140 -0.55 10.82 -3.22
CA VAL A 140 -1.49 10.02 -2.40
C VAL A 140 -2.01 10.82 -1.22
N LYS A 141 -1.15 11.57 -0.53
CA LYS A 141 -1.49 12.31 0.69
C LYS A 141 -2.33 13.55 0.42
N PHE A 142 -1.96 14.35 -0.60
CA PHE A 142 -2.49 15.71 -0.74
C PHE A 142 -3.36 15.93 -1.99
N HIS A 143 -3.19 15.15 -3.06
CA HIS A 143 -3.71 15.52 -4.39
C HIS A 143 -4.67 14.49 -5.00
N GLY A 144 -4.45 13.19 -4.76
CA GLY A 144 -4.91 12.15 -5.67
C GLY A 144 -6.42 12.01 -5.79
N ALA A 145 -7.14 11.98 -4.67
CA ALA A 145 -8.60 11.76 -4.70
C ALA A 145 -9.38 12.92 -5.32
N ARG A 146 -8.92 14.17 -5.15
CA ARG A 146 -9.65 15.36 -5.57
C ARG A 146 -9.45 15.71 -7.05
N LEU A 147 -8.25 15.45 -7.58
CA LEU A 147 -7.92 15.82 -8.96
C LEU A 147 -8.30 14.73 -9.97
N LEU A 148 -7.91 13.48 -9.68
CA LEU A 148 -8.04 12.38 -10.64
C LEU A 148 -9.40 11.69 -10.57
N TRP A 149 -10.06 11.68 -9.40
CA TRP A 149 -11.27 10.87 -9.15
C TRP A 149 -12.50 11.71 -8.72
N PRO A 150 -13.06 12.59 -9.57
CA PRO A 150 -14.24 13.39 -9.23
C PRO A 150 -15.47 12.57 -8.84
N TYR A 151 -15.53 11.31 -9.27
CA TYR A 151 -16.57 10.34 -8.96
C TYR A 151 -15.98 8.95 -8.70
N PRO A 152 -16.43 8.18 -7.70
CA PRO A 152 -17.18 8.61 -6.54
C PRO A 152 -16.32 9.47 -5.61
N GLN A 153 -16.93 10.46 -4.96
CA GLN A 153 -16.22 11.33 -4.02
C GLN A 153 -15.86 10.61 -2.71
N GLY A 154 -15.00 11.24 -1.91
CA GLY A 154 -14.65 10.77 -0.57
C GLY A 154 -13.81 9.48 -0.57
N ARG A 155 -14.17 8.53 0.30
CA ARG A 155 -13.37 7.33 0.57
C ARG A 155 -13.15 6.43 -0.65
N ALA A 156 -14.14 6.34 -1.54
CA ALA A 156 -14.03 5.48 -2.72
C ALA A 156 -13.04 6.03 -3.76
N GLY A 157 -13.02 7.35 -4.00
CA GLY A 157 -11.98 8.00 -4.81
C GLY A 157 -10.58 7.89 -4.21
N TYR A 158 -10.47 7.88 -2.88
CA TYR A 158 -9.20 7.60 -2.19
C TYR A 158 -8.72 6.17 -2.43
N ILE A 159 -9.60 5.16 -2.37
CA ILE A 159 -9.23 3.77 -2.68
C ILE A 159 -8.66 3.65 -4.11
N LEU A 160 -9.27 4.32 -5.09
CA LEU A 160 -8.77 4.34 -6.47
C LEU A 160 -7.40 5.02 -6.57
N THR A 161 -7.21 6.12 -5.84
CA THR A 161 -5.91 6.80 -5.73
C THR A 161 -4.83 5.84 -5.23
N VAL A 162 -5.13 5.12 -4.14
CA VAL A 162 -4.20 4.17 -3.52
C VAL A 162 -3.87 3.05 -4.50
N LEU A 163 -4.86 2.40 -5.12
CA LEU A 163 -4.62 1.31 -6.07
C LEU A 163 -3.84 1.77 -7.31
N PHE A 164 -4.12 2.98 -7.80
CA PHE A 164 -3.41 3.56 -8.93
C PHE A 164 -1.94 3.87 -8.58
N ALA A 165 -1.69 4.49 -7.43
CA ALA A 165 -0.34 4.74 -6.92
C ALA A 165 0.43 3.43 -6.67
N LEU A 166 -0.26 2.38 -6.24
CA LEU A 166 0.32 1.06 -6.01
C LEU A 166 0.71 0.39 -7.33
N ALA A 167 -0.15 0.47 -8.35
CA ALA A 167 0.17 0.01 -9.70
C ALA A 167 1.38 0.75 -10.31
N VAL A 168 1.47 2.08 -10.14
CA VAL A 168 2.64 2.88 -10.55
C VAL A 168 3.89 2.46 -9.77
N SER A 169 3.79 2.32 -8.46
CA SER A 169 4.91 1.90 -7.59
C SER A 169 5.42 0.51 -7.95
N LEU A 170 4.54 -0.44 -8.28
CA LEU A 170 4.92 -1.77 -8.77
C LEU A 170 5.64 -1.67 -10.12
N SER A 171 5.07 -0.92 -11.06
CA SER A 171 5.65 -0.69 -12.39
C SER A 171 7.08 -0.16 -12.30
N VAL A 172 7.32 0.77 -11.37
CA VAL A 172 8.64 1.36 -11.10
C VAL A 172 9.55 0.40 -10.34
N PHE A 173 9.22 0.06 -9.10
CA PHE A 173 10.17 -0.54 -8.18
C PHE A 173 10.29 -2.05 -8.35
N LEU A 174 9.19 -2.74 -8.64
CA LEU A 174 9.22 -4.19 -8.86
C LEU A 174 9.81 -4.52 -10.24
N PHE A 175 9.46 -3.76 -11.28
CA PHE A 175 9.81 -4.11 -12.66
C PHE A 175 10.90 -3.24 -13.31
N ALA A 176 10.76 -1.90 -13.32
CA ALA A 176 11.71 -1.03 -14.00
C ALA A 176 13.06 -0.94 -13.26
N ARG A 177 13.04 -0.69 -11.95
CA ARG A 177 14.21 -0.64 -11.06
C ARG A 177 14.65 -2.01 -10.55
N ARG A 178 13.74 -3.00 -10.55
CA ARG A 178 13.98 -4.37 -10.04
C ARG A 178 14.57 -4.35 -8.63
N LEU A 179 14.00 -3.54 -7.75
CA LEU A 179 14.42 -3.43 -6.36
C LEU A 179 14.23 -4.80 -5.67
N GLY A 180 15.35 -5.49 -5.42
CA GLY A 180 15.33 -6.78 -4.75
C GLY A 180 14.91 -6.66 -3.28
N GLY A 181 14.39 -7.75 -2.70
CA GLY A 181 14.10 -7.81 -1.27
C GLY A 181 12.85 -7.06 -0.83
N ILE A 182 12.03 -6.50 -1.74
CA ILE A 182 10.75 -5.86 -1.38
C ILE A 182 9.89 -6.82 -0.56
N GLY A 183 9.82 -8.09 -0.95
CA GLY A 183 8.92 -9.05 -0.30
C GLY A 183 7.44 -8.80 -0.63
N TYR A 184 7.15 -8.30 -1.85
CA TYR A 184 5.79 -8.06 -2.35
C TYR A 184 5.09 -9.38 -2.65
N THR A 185 4.49 -9.99 -1.63
CA THR A 185 4.01 -11.37 -1.67
C THR A 185 2.74 -11.51 -0.84
N VAL A 186 1.80 -12.37 -1.25
CA VAL A 186 0.71 -12.83 -0.37
C VAL A 186 0.94 -14.27 0.00
N GLY A 187 1.02 -14.58 1.29
CA GLY A 187 1.33 -15.91 1.75
C GLY A 187 1.38 -16.04 3.26
N TRP A 188 1.91 -17.16 3.73
CA TRP A 188 2.17 -17.42 5.15
C TRP A 188 3.47 -18.18 5.35
N GLY A 189 4.53 -17.47 5.71
CA GLY A 189 5.86 -18.06 5.90
C GLY A 189 6.08 -18.68 7.28
N ARG A 190 7.15 -19.47 7.39
CA ARG A 190 7.56 -20.06 8.67
C ARG A 190 7.95 -18.98 9.67
N GLY A 191 7.43 -19.07 10.89
CA GLY A 191 7.72 -18.11 11.98
C GLY A 191 6.96 -16.79 11.88
N TRP A 192 6.16 -16.56 10.83
CA TRP A 192 5.36 -15.35 10.68
C TRP A 192 4.41 -15.15 11.86
N THR A 193 3.71 -16.20 12.29
CA THR A 193 2.84 -16.16 13.48
C THR A 193 3.56 -15.54 14.68
N PHE A 194 4.77 -16.02 15.01
CA PHE A 194 5.55 -15.49 16.11
C PHE A 194 5.89 -14.01 15.90
N TYR A 195 6.44 -13.63 14.75
CA TYR A 195 6.86 -12.24 14.52
C TYR A 195 5.69 -11.26 14.46
N ILE A 196 4.55 -11.67 13.89
CA ILE A 196 3.33 -10.85 13.81
C ILE A 196 2.78 -10.63 15.21
N PHE A 197 2.52 -11.70 15.97
CA PHE A 197 1.92 -11.58 17.30
C PHE A 197 2.89 -10.95 18.31
N ALA A 198 4.18 -11.28 18.28
CA ALA A 198 5.15 -10.66 19.18
C ALA A 198 5.25 -9.15 18.91
N SER A 199 5.32 -8.74 17.64
CA SER A 199 5.41 -7.30 17.30
C SER A 199 4.12 -6.57 17.69
N PHE A 200 2.95 -7.15 17.45
CA PHE A 200 1.67 -6.59 17.85
C PHE A 200 1.55 -6.45 19.39
N LEU A 201 1.85 -7.50 20.14
CA LEU A 201 1.72 -7.49 21.60
C LEU A 201 2.72 -6.52 22.26
N VAL A 202 3.98 -6.51 21.81
CA VAL A 202 4.99 -5.58 22.34
C VAL A 202 4.65 -4.14 21.94
N PHE A 203 4.16 -3.90 20.72
CA PHE A 203 3.66 -2.59 20.34
C PHE A 203 2.52 -2.14 21.27
N CYS A 204 1.50 -2.98 21.50
CA CYS A 204 0.38 -2.64 22.38
C CYS A 204 0.87 -2.32 23.81
N ALA A 205 1.81 -3.09 24.35
CA ALA A 205 2.38 -2.86 25.67
C ALA A 205 3.10 -1.51 25.81
N VAL A 206 3.62 -0.95 24.70
CA VAL A 206 4.28 0.36 24.68
C VAL A 206 3.30 1.48 24.33
N ALA A 207 2.54 1.31 23.25
CA ALA A 207 1.73 2.35 22.65
C ALA A 207 0.45 2.65 23.44
N ILE A 208 -0.16 1.67 24.11
CA ILE A 208 -1.37 1.91 24.90
C ILE A 208 -1.06 2.79 26.12
N PRO A 209 -0.10 2.45 27.01
CA PRO A 209 0.21 3.30 28.16
C PRO A 209 0.71 4.68 27.74
N LEU A 210 1.56 4.74 26.71
CA LEU A 210 2.08 6.01 26.19
C LEU A 210 0.95 6.85 25.59
N GLY A 211 0.07 6.25 24.80
CA GLY A 211 -1.05 6.90 24.13
C GLY A 211 -2.07 7.50 25.11
N GLU A 212 -2.38 6.79 26.19
CA GLU A 212 -3.21 7.31 27.29
C GLU A 212 -2.50 8.47 28.02
N THR A 213 -1.19 8.31 28.32
CA THR A 213 -0.39 9.32 29.05
C THR A 213 -0.28 10.64 28.27
N ILE A 214 -0.12 10.58 26.95
CA ILE A 214 -0.06 11.78 26.11
C ILE A 214 -1.43 12.28 25.67
N HIS A 215 -2.52 11.70 26.19
CA HIS A 215 -3.91 12.00 25.80
C HIS A 215 -4.13 11.93 24.29
N PHE A 216 -3.67 10.85 23.66
CA PHE A 216 -3.94 10.56 22.24
C PHE A 216 -5.08 9.56 22.08
N VAL A 217 -5.12 8.53 22.92
CA VAL A 217 -6.17 7.51 22.93
C VAL A 217 -6.75 7.33 24.32
N ARG A 218 -8.01 6.90 24.37
CA ARG A 218 -8.68 6.41 25.55
C ARG A 218 -9.37 5.09 25.24
N PHE A 219 -9.21 4.08 26.09
CA PHE A 219 -9.97 2.83 25.97
C PHE A 219 -11.48 3.12 26.11
N ASP A 220 -12.22 2.85 25.04
CA ASP A 220 -13.65 3.14 24.90
C ASP A 220 -14.24 2.21 23.82
N PRO A 221 -14.44 0.90 24.12
CA PRO A 221 -14.80 -0.09 23.11
C PRO A 221 -16.24 0.10 22.59
N TYR A 222 -16.37 0.25 21.27
CA TYR A 222 -17.66 0.46 20.59
C TYR A 222 -18.29 -0.87 20.17
N ALA A 223 -18.96 -1.57 21.11
CA ALA A 223 -19.56 -2.88 20.86
C ALA A 223 -20.59 -2.91 19.71
N GLN A 224 -21.24 -1.78 19.44
CA GLN A 224 -22.23 -1.65 18.36
C GLN A 224 -21.61 -1.82 16.95
N ASP A 225 -20.32 -1.56 16.78
CA ASP A 225 -19.66 -1.59 15.47
C ASP A 225 -19.01 -2.93 15.13
N TRP A 226 -19.00 -3.89 16.06
CA TRP A 226 -18.32 -5.19 15.89
C TRP A 226 -18.87 -6.03 14.74
N ARG A 227 -20.13 -5.79 14.33
CA ARG A 227 -20.71 -6.43 13.14
C ARG A 227 -19.95 -6.06 11.85
N THR A 228 -19.35 -4.87 11.82
CA THR A 228 -18.58 -4.39 10.66
C THR A 228 -17.11 -4.81 10.72
N LEU A 229 -16.65 -5.37 11.84
CA LEU A 229 -15.25 -5.66 12.11
C LEU A 229 -14.56 -6.44 10.99
N PRO A 230 -15.10 -7.57 10.49
CA PRO A 230 -14.41 -8.32 9.43
C PRO A 230 -14.21 -7.50 8.15
N GLY A 231 -15.23 -6.74 7.74
CA GLY A 231 -15.18 -5.90 6.54
C GLY A 231 -14.23 -4.70 6.72
N THR A 232 -14.27 -4.05 7.88
CA THR A 232 -13.40 -2.92 8.21
C THR A 232 -11.94 -3.36 8.32
N ALA A 233 -11.65 -4.46 9.02
CA ALA A 233 -10.30 -5.00 9.14
C ALA A 233 -9.72 -5.43 7.78
N LEU A 234 -10.54 -6.05 6.93
CA LEU A 234 -10.14 -6.39 5.56
C LEU A 234 -9.87 -5.13 4.72
N GLY A 235 -10.73 -4.11 4.83
CA GLY A 235 -10.55 -2.83 4.16
C GLY A 235 -9.28 -2.11 4.59
N ILE A 236 -8.97 -2.10 5.90
CA ILE A 236 -7.72 -1.58 6.46
C ILE A 236 -6.54 -2.35 5.89
N LEU A 237 -6.58 -3.69 5.92
CA LEU A 237 -5.47 -4.52 5.42
C LEU A 237 -5.17 -4.23 3.94
N VAL A 238 -6.19 -4.22 3.08
CA VAL A 238 -6.02 -4.15 1.62
C VAL A 238 -5.76 -2.72 1.15
N PHE A 239 -6.44 -1.71 1.72
CA PHE A 239 -6.42 -0.34 1.19
C PHE A 239 -5.66 0.67 2.05
N THR A 240 -5.19 0.28 3.23
CA THR A 240 -4.35 1.12 4.09
C THR A 240 -3.00 0.45 4.35
N ALA A 241 -3.01 -0.64 5.14
CA ALA A 241 -1.80 -1.25 5.67
C ALA A 241 -0.90 -1.79 4.57
N TRP A 242 -1.41 -2.59 3.63
CA TRP A 242 -0.57 -3.16 2.57
C TRP A 242 0.04 -2.08 1.65
N PRO A 243 -0.72 -1.11 1.11
CA PRO A 243 -0.16 0.03 0.37
C PRO A 243 0.95 0.77 1.11
N GLU A 244 0.72 1.11 2.39
CA GLU A 244 1.71 1.82 3.19
C GLU A 244 2.94 0.96 3.48
N GLU A 245 2.76 -0.31 3.84
CA GLU A 245 3.89 -1.20 4.09
C GLU A 245 4.72 -1.48 2.83
N PHE A 246 4.09 -1.46 1.64
CA PHE A 246 4.83 -1.49 0.38
C PHE A 246 5.69 -0.23 0.21
N LEU A 247 5.11 0.96 0.36
CA LEU A 247 5.81 2.24 0.20
C LEU A 247 6.93 2.40 1.23
N PHE A 248 6.64 2.15 2.50
CA PHE A 248 7.56 2.47 3.58
C PHE A 248 8.56 1.36 3.90
N ARG A 249 8.19 0.07 3.79
CA ARG A 249 9.14 -1.03 4.10
C ARG A 249 9.74 -1.62 2.85
N GLY A 250 8.86 -2.05 1.94
CA GLY A 250 9.26 -2.65 0.69
C GLY A 250 10.18 -1.74 -0.13
N ILE A 251 9.87 -0.43 -0.17
CA ILE A 251 10.61 0.57 -0.95
C ILE A 251 11.49 1.44 -0.05
N LEU A 252 10.93 2.35 0.77
CA LEU A 252 11.73 3.38 1.45
C LEU A 252 12.78 2.81 2.42
N GLN A 253 12.38 1.93 3.33
CA GLN A 253 13.31 1.28 4.27
C GLN A 253 14.39 0.50 3.52
N ASN A 254 14.01 -0.27 2.49
CA ASN A 254 14.94 -1.02 1.64
C ASN A 254 15.97 -0.10 0.96
N LEU A 255 15.54 1.03 0.41
CA LEU A 255 16.43 2.04 -0.19
C LEU A 255 17.35 2.65 0.88
N LEU A 256 16.81 3.09 2.02
CA LEU A 256 17.59 3.71 3.09
C LEU A 256 18.64 2.75 3.67
N GLN A 257 18.32 1.47 3.82
CA GLN A 257 19.28 0.46 4.29
C GLN A 257 20.47 0.30 3.32
N ARG A 258 20.22 0.40 2.01
CA ARG A 258 21.27 0.34 0.98
C ARG A 258 22.10 1.63 0.94
N THR A 259 21.45 2.79 0.97
CA THR A 259 22.12 4.09 0.92
C THR A 259 22.96 4.34 2.17
N THR A 260 22.44 4.02 3.35
CA THR A 260 23.19 4.16 4.62
C THR A 260 24.17 3.01 4.87
N LYS A 261 24.10 1.93 4.08
CA LYS A 261 24.85 0.68 4.30
C LYS A 261 24.65 0.10 5.71
N SER A 262 23.51 0.37 6.33
CA SER A 262 23.20 -0.05 7.69
C SER A 262 21.73 -0.46 7.80
N GLU A 263 21.50 -1.73 8.14
CA GLU A 263 20.13 -2.22 8.35
C GLU A 263 19.41 -1.48 9.46
N LEU A 264 20.13 -1.14 10.53
CA LEU A 264 19.61 -0.44 11.69
C LEU A 264 19.27 1.02 11.36
N ALA A 265 20.20 1.74 10.74
CA ALA A 265 19.97 3.15 10.41
C ALA A 265 18.82 3.30 9.41
N GLY A 266 18.81 2.50 8.33
CA GLY A 266 17.73 2.55 7.34
C GLY A 266 16.37 2.18 7.91
N TRP A 267 16.32 1.23 8.85
CA TRP A 267 15.09 0.87 9.58
C TRP A 267 14.58 2.02 10.44
N LEU A 268 15.41 2.56 11.33
CA LEU A 268 15.01 3.64 12.23
C LEU A 268 14.62 4.92 11.46
N LEU A 269 15.37 5.27 10.42
CA LEU A 269 15.05 6.41 9.56
C LEU A 269 13.70 6.24 8.86
N ALA A 270 13.41 5.05 8.33
CA ALA A 270 12.11 4.77 7.70
C ALA A 270 10.95 4.84 8.70
N SER A 271 11.15 4.40 9.95
CA SER A 271 10.16 4.52 11.02
C SER A 271 9.90 5.98 11.37
N VAL A 272 10.93 6.82 11.47
CA VAL A 272 10.79 8.27 11.70
C VAL A 272 10.04 8.94 10.55
N VAL A 273 10.42 8.67 9.31
CA VAL A 273 9.73 9.22 8.12
C VAL A 273 8.27 8.78 8.08
N PHE A 274 7.97 7.52 8.45
CA PHE A 274 6.60 7.04 8.57
C PHE A 274 5.80 7.83 9.63
N GLY A 275 6.39 8.14 10.78
CA GLY A 275 5.78 9.04 11.76
C GLY A 275 5.45 10.42 11.17
N PHE A 276 6.42 11.06 10.51
CA PHE A 276 6.20 12.36 9.88
C PHE A 276 5.17 12.33 8.76
N ALA A 277 5.04 11.22 8.03
CA ALA A 277 4.01 11.05 7.00
C ALA A 277 2.57 11.16 7.55
N HIS A 278 2.42 11.03 8.87
CA HIS A 278 1.15 11.10 9.58
C HIS A 278 0.92 12.43 10.32
N ILE A 279 1.82 13.42 10.20
CA ILE A 279 1.74 14.68 10.94
C ILE A 279 0.45 15.49 10.69
N THR A 280 -0.21 15.29 9.56
CA THR A 280 -1.45 15.98 9.19
C THR A 280 -2.71 15.21 9.60
N ASN A 281 -2.57 14.03 10.20
CA ASN A 281 -3.72 13.21 10.59
C ASN A 281 -4.34 13.79 11.87
N MET A 282 -5.67 13.92 11.87
CA MET A 282 -6.43 14.45 13.01
C MET A 282 -5.97 15.86 13.44
N GLY A 283 -5.64 16.71 12.46
CA GLY A 283 -5.15 18.08 12.67
C GLY A 283 -3.68 18.24 12.27
N PHE A 284 -3.24 19.49 12.10
CA PHE A 284 -1.85 19.81 11.76
C PHE A 284 -1.30 20.94 12.65
N PRO A 285 -0.11 20.78 13.26
CA PRO A 285 0.70 19.55 13.34
C PRO A 285 0.24 18.61 14.47
N ASN A 286 0.21 17.30 14.21
CA ASN A 286 -0.12 16.30 15.23
C ASN A 286 1.13 15.50 15.68
N TRP A 287 1.89 16.07 16.61
CA TRP A 287 3.11 15.44 17.14
C TRP A 287 2.86 14.15 17.93
N ARG A 288 1.70 14.03 18.58
CA ARG A 288 1.31 12.80 19.29
C ARG A 288 1.16 11.64 18.30
N TYR A 289 0.53 11.90 17.16
CA TYR A 289 0.43 10.95 16.06
C TYR A 289 1.83 10.61 15.51
N VAL A 290 2.66 11.62 15.22
CA VAL A 290 4.04 11.40 14.70
C VAL A 290 4.81 10.43 15.59
N LEU A 291 4.78 10.63 16.91
CA LEU A 291 5.48 9.78 17.87
C LEU A 291 4.96 8.33 17.85
N LEU A 292 3.64 8.13 17.97
CA LEU A 292 3.04 6.80 18.02
C LEU A 292 3.16 6.06 16.69
N ALA A 293 2.99 6.75 15.57
CA ALA A 293 3.21 6.19 14.25
C ALA A 293 4.68 5.83 14.02
N ALA A 294 5.63 6.65 14.47
CA ALA A 294 7.05 6.28 14.39
C ALA A 294 7.36 5.01 15.18
N ILE A 295 6.81 4.87 16.40
CA ILE A 295 6.92 3.64 17.19
C ILE A 295 6.30 2.46 16.45
N ALA A 296 5.09 2.61 15.90
CA ALA A 296 4.44 1.57 15.10
C ALA A 296 5.33 1.15 13.90
N GLY A 297 5.90 2.13 13.20
CA GLY A 297 6.84 1.92 12.10
C GLY A 297 8.09 1.14 12.48
N VAL A 298 8.54 1.18 13.75
CA VAL A 298 9.63 0.32 14.26
C VAL A 298 9.18 -1.15 14.22
N PHE A 299 8.02 -1.48 14.77
CA PHE A 299 7.50 -2.86 14.82
C PHE A 299 7.15 -3.42 13.45
N TYR A 300 6.59 -2.58 12.57
CA TYR A 300 6.31 -2.95 11.19
C TYR A 300 7.62 -3.26 10.45
N GLY A 301 8.58 -2.34 10.51
CA GLY A 301 9.91 -2.53 9.91
C GLY A 301 10.67 -3.75 10.45
N TRP A 302 10.54 -4.07 11.74
CA TRP A 302 11.09 -5.30 12.33
C TRP A 302 10.43 -6.55 11.76
N THR A 303 9.10 -6.57 11.69
CA THR A 303 8.33 -7.70 11.14
C THR A 303 8.74 -7.96 9.69
N TRP A 304 8.85 -6.91 8.88
CA TRP A 304 9.32 -7.03 7.50
C TRP A 304 10.74 -7.62 7.43
N ARG A 305 11.69 -7.15 8.25
CA ARG A 305 13.07 -7.67 8.31
C ARG A 305 13.12 -9.16 8.67
N LYS A 306 12.28 -9.61 9.60
CA LYS A 306 12.29 -11.01 10.07
C LYS A 306 11.51 -11.97 9.18
N SER A 307 10.45 -11.49 8.54
CA SER A 307 9.59 -12.30 7.67
C SER A 307 10.04 -12.28 6.20
N GLY A 308 10.71 -11.21 5.76
CA GLY A 308 11.01 -10.93 4.36
C GLY A 308 9.78 -10.68 3.50
N SER A 309 8.64 -10.28 4.10
CA SER A 309 7.38 -10.01 3.39
C SER A 309 6.70 -8.75 3.92
N ILE A 310 6.25 -7.90 3.00
CA ILE A 310 5.42 -6.74 3.38
C ILE A 310 4.05 -7.18 3.87
N PHE A 311 3.55 -8.36 3.47
CA PHE A 311 2.22 -8.82 3.88
C PHE A 311 2.20 -9.22 5.36
N ALA A 312 3.27 -9.83 5.86
CA ALA A 312 3.43 -10.02 7.30
C ALA A 312 3.46 -8.69 8.08
N SER A 313 4.15 -7.68 7.55
CA SER A 313 4.17 -6.32 8.12
C SER A 313 2.77 -5.68 8.09
N ALA A 314 2.07 -5.81 6.96
CA ALA A 314 0.73 -5.28 6.75
C ALA A 314 -0.30 -5.94 7.68
N LEU A 315 -0.11 -7.21 8.05
CA LEU A 315 -0.95 -7.86 9.06
C LEU A 315 -0.75 -7.23 10.44
N VAL A 316 0.49 -6.93 10.85
CA VAL A 316 0.73 -6.22 12.14
C VAL A 316 0.13 -4.82 12.09
N HIS A 317 0.32 -4.10 10.99
CA HIS A 317 -0.25 -2.77 10.79
C HIS A 317 -1.78 -2.81 10.83
N ALA A 318 -2.42 -3.71 10.09
CA ALA A 318 -3.87 -3.87 10.11
C ALA A 318 -4.41 -4.27 11.49
N LEU A 319 -3.69 -5.11 12.25
CA LEU A 319 -4.06 -5.47 13.62
C LEU A 319 -4.02 -4.23 14.54
N VAL A 320 -2.98 -3.41 14.44
CA VAL A 320 -2.86 -2.17 15.20
C VAL A 320 -4.01 -1.21 14.88
N ASP A 321 -4.26 -0.94 13.60
CA ASP A 321 -5.31 -0.03 13.17
C ASP A 321 -6.71 -0.56 13.51
N THR A 322 -6.93 -1.86 13.39
CA THR A 322 -8.20 -2.50 13.77
C THR A 322 -8.41 -2.41 15.29
N ALA A 323 -7.39 -2.73 16.08
CA ALA A 323 -7.46 -2.61 17.54
C ALA A 323 -7.73 -1.16 17.96
N TRP A 324 -7.04 -0.20 17.35
CA TRP A 324 -7.29 1.21 17.58
C TRP A 324 -8.75 1.58 17.25
N HIS A 325 -9.21 1.26 16.04
CA HIS A 325 -10.54 1.63 15.56
C HIS A 325 -11.69 1.10 16.43
N PHE A 326 -11.58 -0.13 16.95
CA PHE A 326 -12.68 -0.77 17.68
C PHE A 326 -12.60 -0.68 19.20
N LEU A 327 -11.41 -0.46 19.77
CA LEU A 327 -11.20 -0.51 21.21
C LEU A 327 -10.89 0.86 21.84
N PHE A 328 -10.48 1.84 21.03
CA PHE A 328 -10.01 3.12 21.54
C PHE A 328 -10.65 4.29 20.81
N ARG A 329 -10.95 5.33 21.57
CA ARG A 329 -11.33 6.65 21.07
C ARG A 329 -10.10 7.55 20.99
N THR A 330 -9.94 8.26 19.88
CA THR A 330 -8.94 9.34 19.77
C THR A 330 -9.43 10.58 20.51
N LEU A 331 -8.58 11.18 21.35
CA LEU A 331 -8.91 12.33 22.21
C LEU A 331 -8.62 13.69 21.56
#